data_AF-A0A0E0PQJ8-F1
#
_entry.id   AF-A0A0E0PQJ8-F1
#
_cell.length_a   1.000
_cell.length_b   1.000
_cell.length_c   1.000
_cell.angle_alpha   90.00
_cell.angle_beta   90.00
_cell.angle_gamma   90.00
#
_symmetry.space_group_name_H-M   'P 1'
#
loop_
_entity.id
_entity.type
_entity.pdbx_description
1 polymer ?
#
loop_
_entity_poly.entity_id
_entity_poly.type
_entity_poly.pdbx_seq_one_letter_code
_entity_poly.pdbx_strand_id
1 'polypeptide(L)'
;METLTNEAGEVTRYSKREDATKELTEAVEEGDKDAIEKFSKRTVKVTKQHNEGCKRLLRLMGVPVVEVYAVASEDMDSLTFGAPRFLRHLMDPSSKKIPVMEFEVAKVLEELELTMDQFIDLCILSGCDYCDSIKGIGGQTALKLIRQHGSIESILENINKDRYQIPEDWPYQEARRLFKEPNVTLDIPELKWNAPDEEAIEKIKFAKNKSSQGRLESFFKPVVSTSVPLKRKDTSEKPTKAVANKKTKGAGGKKK
;
A
#
# COMPACT_ATOMS: atom_id res chain seq x y z
N MET A 1 -7.41 -25.93 9.09
CA MET A 1 -6.41 -25.59 8.06
C MET A 1 -5.87 -24.23 8.45
N GLU A 2 -4.75 -24.21 9.16
CA GLU A 2 -4.04 -22.98 9.50
C GLU A 2 -3.57 -22.33 8.20
N THR A 3 -4.08 -21.14 7.94
CA THR A 3 -3.55 -20.24 6.93
C THR A 3 -2.19 -19.78 7.43
N LEU A 4 -1.11 -20.06 6.69
CA LEU A 4 0.11 -19.26 6.82
C LEU A 4 -0.19 -17.88 6.24
N THR A 5 -0.85 -17.08 7.06
CA THR A 5 -0.79 -15.62 7.03
C THR A 5 0.69 -15.22 7.14
N ASN A 6 1.01 -13.98 6.78
CA ASN A 6 2.36 -13.39 6.84
C ASN A 6 2.92 -13.29 8.29
N GLU A 7 2.44 -14.14 9.20
CA GLU A 7 2.66 -14.13 10.64
C GLU A 7 4.13 -14.32 10.99
N ALA A 8 4.88 -15.17 10.28
CA ALA A 8 6.31 -15.33 10.55
C ALA A 8 7.09 -14.02 10.28
N GLY A 9 6.93 -13.45 9.07
CA GLY A 9 7.53 -12.17 8.71
C GLY A 9 6.99 -10.99 9.54
N GLU A 10 5.71 -11.01 9.89
CA GLU A 10 5.09 -10.02 10.79
C GLU A 10 5.69 -10.12 12.20
N VAL A 11 5.82 -11.32 12.78
CA VAL A 11 6.39 -11.55 14.11
C VAL A 11 7.83 -11.08 14.19
N THR A 12 8.67 -11.39 13.20
CA THR A 12 10.06 -10.89 13.16
C THR A 12 10.12 -9.37 12.98
N ARG A 13 9.22 -8.79 12.19
CA ARG A 13 9.11 -7.33 12.05
C ARG A 13 8.59 -6.67 13.33
N TYR A 14 7.69 -7.31 14.08
CA TYR A 14 7.21 -6.81 15.37
C TYR A 14 8.32 -6.82 16.40
N SER A 15 9.08 -7.92 16.54
CA SER A 15 10.24 -8.00 17.45
C SER A 15 11.29 -6.92 17.12
N LYS A 16 11.72 -6.80 15.86
CA LYS A 16 12.67 -5.76 15.44
C LYS A 16 12.16 -4.33 15.70
N ARG A 17 10.84 -4.13 15.74
CA ARG A 17 10.22 -2.83 16.06
C ARG A 17 10.15 -2.58 17.56
N GLU A 18 9.85 -3.58 18.37
CA GLU A 18 9.88 -3.44 19.83
C GLU A 18 11.28 -3.05 20.30
N ASP A 19 12.30 -3.70 19.75
CA ASP A 19 13.70 -3.36 20.01
C ASP A 19 14.02 -1.93 19.54
N ALA A 20 13.64 -1.56 18.31
CA ALA A 20 13.81 -0.19 17.81
C ALA A 20 13.02 0.87 18.60
N THR A 21 11.92 0.49 19.28
CA THR A 21 11.12 1.41 20.11
C THR A 21 11.82 1.65 21.45
N LYS A 22 12.45 0.62 22.02
CA LYS A 22 13.30 0.75 23.22
C LYS A 22 14.54 1.59 22.93
N GLU A 23 15.22 1.32 21.83
CA GLU A 23 16.38 2.10 21.37
C GLU A 23 15.99 3.57 21.06
N LEU A 24 14.78 3.81 20.55
CA LEU A 24 14.27 5.16 20.35
C LEU A 24 14.02 5.88 21.68
N THR A 25 13.46 5.21 22.68
CA THR A 25 13.24 5.82 24.00
C THR A 25 14.57 6.17 24.68
N GLU A 26 15.57 5.30 24.59
CA GLU A 26 16.92 5.54 25.12
C GLU A 26 17.61 6.70 24.38
N ALA A 27 17.53 6.75 23.05
CA ALA A 27 18.07 7.85 22.25
C ALA A 27 17.41 9.20 22.53
N VAL A 28 16.10 9.21 22.85
CA VAL A 28 15.38 10.43 23.27
C VAL A 28 15.84 10.90 24.65
N GLU A 29 16.11 9.99 25.58
CA GLU A 29 16.65 10.30 26.90
C GLU A 29 18.09 10.82 26.84
N GLU A 30 18.92 10.26 25.95
CA GLU A 30 20.32 10.68 25.74
C GLU A 30 20.44 11.96 24.88
N GLY A 31 19.39 12.33 24.14
CA GLY A 31 19.35 13.54 23.32
C GLY A 31 20.13 13.45 22.01
N ASP A 32 20.49 12.24 21.57
CA ASP A 32 21.17 12.00 20.30
C ASP A 32 20.20 12.15 19.12
N LYS A 33 20.29 13.29 18.42
CA LYS A 33 19.41 13.64 17.31
C LYS A 33 19.52 12.69 16.12
N ASP A 34 20.71 12.12 15.85
CA ASP A 34 20.92 11.23 14.71
C ASP A 34 20.35 9.85 14.99
N ALA A 35 20.52 9.35 16.22
CA ALA A 35 19.89 8.13 16.69
C ALA A 35 18.35 8.26 16.71
N ILE A 36 17.81 9.39 17.19
CA ILE A 36 16.37 9.67 17.19
C ILE A 36 15.80 9.61 15.78
N GLU A 37 16.43 10.26 14.78
CA GLU A 37 15.93 10.23 13.41
C GLU A 37 15.99 8.81 12.81
N LYS A 38 17.07 8.08 13.08
CA LYS A 38 17.28 6.71 12.60
C LYS A 38 16.25 5.73 13.17
N PHE A 39 16.03 5.74 14.48
CA PHE A 39 15.08 4.83 15.13
C PHE A 39 13.64 5.25 14.85
N SER A 40 13.36 6.55 14.77
CA SER A 40 12.03 7.07 14.39
C SER A 40 11.55 6.53 13.05
N LYS A 41 12.44 6.47 12.03
CA LYS A 41 12.12 5.88 10.72
C LYS A 41 11.76 4.39 10.79
N ARG A 42 12.35 3.64 11.74
CA ARG A 42 12.11 2.20 11.93
C ARG A 42 10.80 1.89 12.66
N THR A 43 10.28 2.85 13.44
CA THR A 43 9.05 2.70 14.22
C THR A 43 7.79 3.10 13.44
N VAL A 44 7.92 3.70 12.25
CA VAL A 44 6.76 4.17 11.47
C VAL A 44 5.84 2.99 11.09
N LYS A 45 4.57 3.07 11.51
CA LYS A 45 3.51 2.13 11.14
C LYS A 45 2.51 2.78 10.20
N VAL A 46 2.22 2.10 9.09
CA VAL A 46 1.09 2.47 8.23
C VAL A 46 -0.21 2.07 8.94
N THR A 47 -1.11 3.03 9.16
CA THR A 47 -2.40 2.79 9.80
C THR A 47 -3.51 2.69 8.75
N LYS A 48 -4.64 2.06 9.11
CA LYS A 48 -5.83 2.05 8.23
C LYS A 48 -6.29 3.46 7.86
N GLN A 49 -6.12 4.43 8.75
CA GLN A 49 -6.46 5.84 8.51
C GLN A 49 -5.58 6.46 7.41
N HIS A 50 -4.27 6.13 7.36
CA HIS A 50 -3.41 6.55 6.26
C HIS A 50 -3.89 6.00 4.92
N ASN A 51 -4.27 4.71 4.89
CA ASN A 51 -4.75 4.06 3.66
C ASN A 51 -6.07 4.65 3.17
N GLU A 52 -7.05 4.85 4.06
CA GLU A 52 -8.31 5.51 3.69
C GLU A 52 -8.09 6.95 3.25
N GLY A 53 -7.12 7.63 3.87
CA GLY A 53 -6.69 8.95 3.46
C GLY A 53 -6.13 9.02 2.04
N CYS A 54 -5.21 8.12 1.71
CA CYS A 54 -4.63 7.99 0.37
C CYS A 54 -5.70 7.61 -0.66
N LYS A 55 -6.58 6.65 -0.36
CA LYS A 55 -7.70 6.27 -1.25
C LYS A 55 -8.60 7.47 -1.52
N ARG A 56 -8.94 8.26 -0.50
CA ARG A 56 -9.75 9.47 -0.66
C ARG A 56 -9.03 10.48 -1.55
N LEU A 57 -7.74 10.72 -1.34
CA LEU A 57 -6.95 11.63 -2.17
C LEU A 57 -6.90 11.18 -3.63
N LEU A 58 -6.61 9.90 -3.89
CA LEU A 58 -6.56 9.34 -5.25
C LEU A 58 -7.90 9.49 -5.99
N ARG A 59 -9.02 9.24 -5.30
CA ARG A 59 -10.36 9.46 -5.86
C ARG A 59 -10.61 10.93 -6.20
N LEU A 60 -10.21 11.86 -5.33
CA LEU A 60 -10.32 13.29 -5.60
C LEU A 60 -9.42 13.75 -6.74
N MET A 61 -8.27 13.10 -6.94
CA MET A 61 -7.39 13.34 -8.09
C MET A 61 -7.88 12.67 -9.38
N GLY A 62 -8.98 11.90 -9.33
CA GLY A 62 -9.53 11.20 -10.48
C GLY A 62 -8.72 9.99 -10.96
N VAL A 63 -7.77 9.52 -10.14
CA VAL A 63 -6.87 8.40 -10.47
C VAL A 63 -7.58 7.06 -10.19
N PRO A 64 -7.82 6.22 -11.21
CA PRO A 64 -8.40 4.89 -11.04
C PRO A 64 -7.36 3.85 -10.61
N VAL A 65 -7.82 2.71 -10.07
CA VAL A 65 -6.99 1.59 -9.59
C VAL A 65 -7.04 0.44 -10.61
N VAL A 66 -6.11 0.42 -11.57
CA VAL A 66 -6.31 -0.22 -12.90
C VAL A 66 -5.72 -1.62 -13.12
N GLU A 67 -6.22 -2.32 -14.16
CA GLU A 67 -5.52 -3.36 -14.93
C GLU A 67 -4.28 -2.73 -15.60
N VAL A 68 -3.13 -3.37 -15.42
CA VAL A 68 -1.83 -2.68 -15.45
C VAL A 68 -0.88 -3.28 -16.47
N TYR A 69 -0.17 -2.40 -17.18
CA TYR A 69 0.95 -2.73 -18.07
C TYR A 69 2.11 -3.42 -17.32
N ALA A 70 2.37 -3.00 -16.08
CA ALA A 70 3.43 -3.52 -15.23
C ALA A 70 3.09 -3.30 -13.75
N VAL A 71 3.69 -4.10 -12.87
CA VAL A 71 3.65 -3.90 -11.42
C VAL A 71 4.74 -2.93 -11.03
N ALA A 72 4.37 -1.78 -10.45
CA ALA A 72 5.32 -0.83 -9.92
C ALA A 72 5.47 -1.00 -8.41
N SER A 73 6.60 -1.53 -7.96
CA SER A 73 6.90 -1.72 -6.54
C SER A 73 8.41 -1.72 -6.31
N GLU A 74 8.82 -1.52 -5.06
CA GLU A 74 10.21 -1.75 -4.63
C GLU A 74 10.44 -3.19 -4.18
N ASP A 75 9.36 -3.95 -4.00
CA ASP A 75 9.38 -5.32 -3.52
C ASP A 75 9.52 -6.31 -4.67
N MET A 76 10.69 -6.97 -4.72
CA MET A 76 11.10 -7.88 -5.79
C MET A 76 10.34 -9.21 -5.76
N ASP A 77 9.68 -9.55 -4.66
CA ASP A 77 8.82 -10.74 -4.58
C ASP A 77 7.63 -10.66 -5.55
N SER A 78 7.34 -9.48 -6.10
CA SER A 78 6.39 -9.34 -7.21
C SER A 78 6.78 -10.19 -8.43
N LEU A 79 8.07 -10.40 -8.66
CA LEU A 79 8.56 -11.24 -9.76
C LEU A 79 8.24 -12.72 -9.52
N THR A 80 8.30 -13.20 -8.27
CA THR A 80 8.02 -14.61 -7.93
C THR A 80 6.54 -14.94 -7.98
N PHE A 81 5.65 -13.95 -7.82
CA PHE A 81 4.22 -14.08 -8.12
C PHE A 81 3.91 -14.09 -9.64
N GLY A 82 4.93 -13.99 -10.49
CA GLY A 82 4.76 -14.07 -11.94
C GLY A 82 4.32 -12.76 -12.60
N ALA A 83 4.59 -11.59 -11.98
CA ALA A 83 4.35 -10.30 -12.62
C ALA A 83 5.13 -10.18 -13.94
N PRO A 84 4.48 -10.13 -15.12
CA PRO A 84 5.20 -10.24 -16.40
C PRO A 84 6.22 -9.11 -16.61
N ARG A 85 5.87 -7.90 -16.14
CA ARG A 85 6.70 -6.70 -16.14
C ARG A 85 6.68 -6.05 -14.77
N PHE A 86 7.86 -5.72 -14.27
CA PHE A 86 8.07 -5.12 -12.96
C PHE A 86 8.89 -3.84 -13.08
N LEU A 87 8.40 -2.76 -12.48
CA LEU A 87 9.03 -1.45 -12.50
C LEU A 87 9.50 -1.07 -11.10
N ARG A 88 10.77 -0.72 -10.99
CA ARG A 88 11.40 -0.24 -9.76
C ARG A 88 11.83 1.22 -9.90
N HIS A 89 11.83 1.96 -8.81
CA HIS A 89 12.13 3.40 -8.73
C HIS A 89 11.09 4.29 -9.42
N LEU A 90 9.92 3.76 -9.79
CA LEU A 90 8.85 4.58 -10.38
C LEU A 90 8.29 5.61 -9.37
N MET A 91 8.21 5.21 -8.10
CA MET A 91 7.68 6.05 -7.02
C MET A 91 8.76 6.88 -6.32
N ASP A 92 10.02 6.80 -6.77
CA ASP A 92 11.11 7.54 -6.16
C ASP A 92 11.02 9.04 -6.49
N PRO A 93 11.38 9.93 -5.55
CA PRO A 93 11.40 11.37 -5.81
C PRO A 93 12.33 11.71 -6.97
N SER A 94 11.87 12.54 -7.91
CA SER A 94 12.67 12.96 -9.07
C SER A 94 14.00 13.62 -8.69
N SER A 95 14.10 14.18 -7.48
CA SER A 95 15.34 14.76 -6.94
C SER A 95 16.48 13.75 -6.78
N LYS A 96 16.18 12.47 -6.58
CA LYS A 96 17.18 11.40 -6.50
C LYS A 96 17.84 11.08 -7.84
N LYS A 97 17.18 11.42 -8.96
CA LYS A 97 17.66 11.17 -10.34
C LYS A 97 18.02 9.70 -10.61
N ILE A 98 17.37 8.76 -9.91
CA ILE A 98 17.53 7.33 -10.16
C ILE A 98 16.62 6.97 -11.34
N PRO A 99 17.14 6.32 -12.40
CA PRO A 99 16.31 5.91 -13.52
C PRO A 99 15.35 4.80 -13.10
N VAL A 100 14.16 4.79 -13.71
CA VAL A 100 13.21 3.68 -13.57
C VAL A 100 13.83 2.43 -14.17
N MET A 101 13.85 1.34 -13.41
CA MET A 101 14.34 0.04 -13.89
C MET A 101 13.15 -0.85 -14.25
N GLU A 102 13.22 -1.50 -15.40
CA GLU A 102 12.20 -2.44 -15.89
C GLU A 102 12.79 -3.86 -15.93
N PHE A 103 12.04 -4.80 -15.37
CA PHE A 103 12.37 -6.22 -15.37
C PHE A 103 11.24 -6.98 -16.04
N GLU A 104 11.59 -7.89 -16.94
CA GLU A 104 10.64 -8.76 -17.62
C GLU A 104 10.94 -10.19 -17.20
N VAL A 105 9.97 -10.86 -16.56
CA VAL A 105 10.17 -12.20 -15.98
C VAL A 105 10.63 -13.18 -17.05
N ALA A 106 10.08 -13.10 -18.27
CA ALA A 106 10.50 -13.97 -19.37
C ALA A 106 12.00 -13.86 -19.68
N LYS A 107 12.55 -12.63 -19.73
CA LYS A 107 13.99 -12.40 -19.97
C LYS A 107 14.84 -12.89 -18.80
N VAL A 108 14.38 -12.68 -17.56
CA VAL A 108 15.07 -13.15 -16.36
C VAL A 108 15.17 -14.68 -16.35
N LEU A 109 14.07 -15.37 -16.65
CA LEU A 109 14.03 -16.82 -16.73
C LEU A 109 14.92 -17.36 -17.87
N GLU A 110 14.91 -16.68 -19.03
CA GLU A 110 15.76 -17.01 -20.18
C GLU A 110 17.25 -16.86 -19.85
N GLU A 111 17.68 -15.71 -19.31
CA GLU A 111 19.08 -15.45 -18.96
C GLU A 111 19.59 -16.35 -17.83
N LEU A 112 18.71 -16.72 -16.89
CA LEU A 112 19.06 -17.64 -15.81
C LEU A 112 18.99 -19.11 -16.23
N GLU A 113 18.39 -19.41 -17.38
CA GLU A 113 18.09 -20.77 -17.87
C GLU A 113 17.25 -21.57 -16.86
N LEU A 114 16.25 -20.92 -16.27
CA LEU A 114 15.38 -21.52 -15.25
C LEU A 114 13.92 -21.51 -15.68
N THR A 115 13.19 -22.53 -15.24
CA THR A 115 11.73 -22.49 -15.24
C THR A 115 11.21 -21.58 -14.12
N MET A 116 9.95 -21.14 -14.23
CA MET A 116 9.32 -20.35 -13.16
C MET A 116 9.34 -21.08 -11.81
N ASP A 117 9.12 -22.40 -11.82
CA ASP A 117 9.16 -23.23 -10.62
C ASP A 117 10.54 -23.24 -9.96
N GLN A 118 11.59 -23.39 -10.75
CA GLN A 118 12.97 -23.31 -10.28
C GLN A 118 13.34 -21.91 -9.79
N PHE A 119 12.80 -20.87 -10.42
CA PHE A 119 13.00 -19.50 -10.00
C PHE A 119 12.35 -19.21 -8.65
N ILE A 120 11.14 -19.71 -8.41
CA ILE A 120 10.50 -19.62 -7.09
C ILE A 120 11.36 -20.32 -6.03
N ASP A 121 11.84 -21.53 -6.32
CA ASP A 121 12.71 -22.27 -5.42
C ASP A 121 14.04 -21.55 -5.13
N LEU A 122 14.62 -20.93 -6.16
CA LEU A 122 15.80 -20.08 -6.02
C LEU A 122 15.53 -18.92 -5.06
N CYS A 123 14.40 -18.24 -5.18
CA CYS A 123 14.04 -17.11 -4.32
C CYS A 123 13.82 -17.56 -2.86
N ILE A 124 13.15 -18.69 -2.65
CA ILE A 124 12.96 -19.26 -1.30
C ILE A 124 14.32 -19.59 -0.66
N LEU A 125 15.22 -20.25 -1.41
CA LEU A 125 16.57 -20.58 -0.93
C LEU A 125 17.45 -19.34 -0.69
N SER A 126 17.25 -18.28 -1.48
CA SER A 126 17.97 -17.01 -1.32
C SER A 126 17.50 -16.22 -0.10
N GLY A 127 16.33 -16.56 0.44
CA GLY A 127 15.65 -15.89 1.53
C GLY A 127 14.44 -15.12 1.01
N CYS A 128 13.26 -15.48 1.52
CA CYS A 128 12.00 -14.78 1.26
C CYS A 128 11.34 -14.39 2.60
N ASP A 129 10.27 -13.58 2.54
CA ASP A 129 9.58 -13.11 3.75
C ASP A 129 8.67 -14.18 4.40
N TYR A 130 8.41 -15.30 3.73
CA TYR A 130 7.38 -16.27 4.13
C TYR A 130 7.91 -17.48 4.91
N CYS A 131 9.21 -17.74 4.84
CA CYS A 131 9.87 -18.79 5.61
C CYS A 131 11.34 -18.43 5.85
N ASP A 132 11.96 -19.05 6.85
CA ASP A 132 13.39 -18.88 7.11
C ASP A 132 14.26 -19.36 5.93
N SER A 133 15.53 -18.95 5.92
CA SER A 133 16.53 -19.37 4.94
C SER A 133 17.53 -20.35 5.56
N ILE A 134 18.11 -21.24 4.74
CA ILE A 134 19.21 -22.12 5.20
C ILE A 134 20.49 -21.30 5.36
N LYS A 135 21.04 -21.29 6.58
CA LYS A 135 22.26 -20.54 6.88
C LYS A 135 23.43 -20.98 5.98
N GLY A 136 24.07 -20.01 5.33
CA GLY A 136 25.18 -20.26 4.41
C GLY A 136 24.77 -20.52 2.96
N ILE A 137 23.47 -20.56 2.67
CA ILE A 137 22.92 -20.52 1.32
C ILE A 137 22.39 -19.11 1.07
N GLY A 138 22.98 -18.43 0.09
CA GLY A 138 22.46 -17.15 -0.43
C GLY A 138 22.35 -17.24 -1.95
N GLY A 139 21.97 -16.14 -2.62
CA GLY A 139 21.59 -16.16 -4.03
C GLY A 139 22.52 -16.89 -5.00
N GLN A 140 23.84 -16.67 -4.91
CA GLN A 140 24.79 -17.35 -5.80
C GLN A 140 24.90 -18.86 -5.53
N THR A 141 24.88 -19.26 -4.26
CA THR A 141 24.93 -20.68 -3.86
C THR A 141 23.62 -21.36 -4.23
N ALA A 142 22.49 -20.70 -3.96
CA ALA A 142 21.16 -21.18 -4.32
C ALA A 142 21.04 -21.41 -5.83
N LEU A 143 21.50 -20.47 -6.67
CA LEU A 143 21.48 -20.63 -8.12
C LEU A 143 22.28 -21.84 -8.60
N LYS A 144 23.46 -22.07 -8.01
CA LYS A 144 24.28 -23.25 -8.33
C LYS A 144 23.56 -24.54 -7.96
N LEU A 145 22.98 -24.60 -6.76
CA LEU A 145 22.26 -25.78 -6.28
C LEU A 145 21.02 -26.07 -7.13
N ILE A 146 20.25 -25.04 -7.48
CA ILE A 146 19.05 -25.19 -8.33
C ILE A 146 19.43 -25.67 -9.74
N ARG A 147 20.50 -25.15 -10.34
CA ARG A 147 20.98 -25.64 -11.63
C ARG A 147 21.46 -27.10 -11.57
N GLN A 148 22.00 -27.55 -10.43
CA GLN A 148 22.50 -28.91 -10.26
C GLN A 148 21.40 -29.93 -9.96
N HIS A 149 20.44 -29.56 -9.12
CA HIS A 149 19.48 -30.50 -8.52
C HIS A 149 18.04 -30.26 -8.97
N GLY A 150 17.73 -29.10 -9.53
CA GLY A 150 16.46 -28.76 -10.15
C GLY A 150 15.32 -28.39 -9.19
N SER A 151 15.34 -28.80 -7.92
CA SER A 151 14.30 -28.48 -6.94
C SER A 151 14.86 -28.44 -5.51
N ILE A 152 14.16 -27.76 -4.59
CA ILE A 152 14.53 -27.78 -3.16
C ILE A 152 14.57 -29.21 -2.61
N GLU A 153 13.60 -30.05 -2.95
CA GLU A 153 13.54 -31.47 -2.53
C GLU A 153 14.83 -32.21 -2.88
N SER A 154 15.23 -32.16 -4.16
CA SER A 154 16.46 -32.79 -4.64
C SER A 154 17.72 -32.21 -3.98
N ILE A 155 17.72 -30.92 -3.65
CA ILE A 155 18.83 -30.28 -2.93
C ILE A 155 18.93 -30.87 -1.52
N LEU A 156 17.83 -30.95 -0.77
CA LEU A 156 17.82 -31.45 0.60
C LEU A 156 18.27 -32.90 0.72
N GLU A 157 18.03 -33.72 -0.32
CA GLU A 157 18.52 -35.09 -0.40
C GLU A 157 20.03 -35.21 -0.62
N ASN A 158 20.61 -34.27 -1.38
CA ASN A 158 22.00 -34.37 -1.88
C ASN A 158 22.99 -33.40 -1.21
N ILE A 159 22.49 -32.46 -0.41
CA ILE A 159 23.32 -31.43 0.22
C ILE A 159 24.12 -31.99 1.40
N ASN A 160 25.31 -31.43 1.63
CA ASN A 160 26.14 -31.78 2.77
C ASN A 160 25.52 -31.26 4.09
N LYS A 161 24.89 -32.16 4.86
CA LYS A 161 24.22 -31.88 6.13
C LYS A 161 25.17 -31.47 7.27
N ASP A 162 26.45 -31.80 7.18
CA ASP A 162 27.45 -31.35 8.17
C ASP A 162 27.78 -29.86 7.98
N ARG A 163 27.73 -29.39 6.72
CA ARG A 163 27.99 -28.00 6.36
C ARG A 163 26.75 -27.11 6.51
N TYR A 164 25.59 -27.62 6.14
CA TYR A 164 24.35 -26.84 6.09
C TYR A 164 23.35 -27.38 7.12
N GLN A 165 23.02 -26.54 8.09
CA GLN A 165 22.00 -26.83 9.10
C GLN A 165 20.63 -26.53 8.52
N ILE A 166 19.90 -27.59 8.15
CA ILE A 166 18.54 -27.51 7.64
C ILE A 166 17.60 -27.55 8.85
N PRO A 167 16.66 -26.60 9.00
CA PRO A 167 15.63 -26.69 10.03
C PRO A 167 14.75 -27.94 9.82
N GLU A 168 14.43 -28.67 10.88
CA GLU A 168 13.61 -29.90 10.77
C GLU A 168 12.21 -29.61 10.20
N ASP A 169 11.57 -28.53 10.65
CA ASP A 169 10.24 -28.10 10.22
C ASP A 169 10.32 -26.87 9.30
N TRP A 170 11.10 -26.94 8.22
CA TRP A 170 11.24 -25.82 7.29
C TRP A 170 10.04 -25.73 6.32
N PRO A 171 9.16 -24.71 6.41
CA PRO A 171 7.89 -24.67 5.68
C PRO A 171 8.04 -24.08 4.26
N TYR A 172 9.03 -24.56 3.52
CA TYR A 172 9.32 -24.05 2.16
C TYR A 172 8.22 -24.41 1.16
N GLN A 173 7.50 -25.51 1.39
CA GLN A 173 6.44 -26.00 0.51
C GLN A 173 5.23 -25.07 0.54
N GLU A 174 4.90 -24.56 1.72
CA GLU A 174 3.85 -23.59 1.91
C GLU A 174 4.22 -22.23 1.33
N ALA A 175 5.47 -21.79 1.50
CA ALA A 175 5.99 -20.59 0.83
C ALA A 175 5.91 -20.72 -0.70
N ARG A 176 6.32 -21.86 -1.27
CA ARG A 176 6.20 -22.16 -2.70
C ARG A 176 4.74 -22.11 -3.16
N ARG A 177 3.83 -22.70 -2.39
CA ARG A 177 2.40 -22.67 -2.69
C ARG A 177 1.86 -21.25 -2.69
N LEU A 178 2.26 -20.41 -1.75
CA LEU A 178 1.83 -19.02 -1.69
C LEU A 178 2.24 -18.24 -2.96
N PHE A 179 3.45 -18.47 -3.47
CA PHE A 179 3.90 -17.85 -4.72
C PHE A 179 3.15 -18.35 -5.95
N LYS A 180 2.81 -19.64 -5.99
CA LYS A 180 2.10 -20.27 -7.13
C LYS A 180 0.59 -20.00 -7.14
N GLU A 181 -0.01 -20.00 -5.96
CA GLU A 181 -1.46 -19.88 -5.75
C GLU A 181 -1.77 -18.71 -4.81
N PRO A 182 -1.37 -17.47 -5.14
CA PRO A 182 -1.65 -16.33 -4.30
C PRO A 182 -3.16 -16.07 -4.26
N ASN A 183 -3.66 -15.64 -3.10
CA ASN A 183 -5.04 -15.22 -2.97
C ASN A 183 -5.25 -13.88 -3.69
N VAL A 184 -5.73 -13.93 -4.92
CA VAL A 184 -5.95 -12.77 -5.79
C VAL A 184 -7.43 -12.56 -6.07
N THR A 185 -7.82 -11.30 -6.29
CA THR A 185 -9.18 -10.94 -6.71
C THR A 185 -9.23 -10.87 -8.23
N LEU A 186 -10.12 -11.65 -8.84
CA LEU A 186 -10.37 -11.63 -10.28
C LEU A 186 -11.52 -10.67 -10.68
N ASP A 187 -12.32 -10.25 -9.71
CA ASP A 187 -13.40 -9.28 -9.91
C ASP A 187 -12.85 -7.85 -9.88
N ILE A 188 -12.27 -7.43 -11.01
CA ILE A 188 -11.70 -6.09 -11.18
C ILE A 188 -12.79 -5.20 -11.81
N PRO A 189 -13.24 -4.13 -11.13
CA PRO A 189 -14.27 -3.25 -11.67
C PRO A 189 -13.77 -2.49 -12.91
N GLU A 190 -14.70 -2.01 -13.75
CA GLU A 190 -14.38 -1.18 -14.91
C GLU A 190 -13.81 0.18 -14.45
N LEU A 191 -12.71 0.60 -15.10
CA LEU A 191 -11.89 1.69 -14.60
C LEU A 191 -12.00 2.92 -15.47
N LYS A 192 -12.41 4.04 -14.85
CA LYS A 192 -12.62 5.31 -15.54
C LYS A 192 -11.80 6.40 -14.87
N TRP A 193 -10.92 7.00 -15.66
CA TRP A 193 -10.27 8.26 -15.30
C TRP A 193 -11.34 9.35 -15.26
N ASN A 194 -11.45 10.02 -14.13
CA ASN A 194 -12.34 11.17 -13.99
C ASN A 194 -11.49 12.44 -13.90
N ALA A 195 -12.10 13.58 -14.23
CA ALA A 195 -11.46 14.86 -13.94
C ALA A 195 -11.24 15.01 -12.42
N PRO A 196 -10.13 15.63 -12.00
CA PRO A 196 -9.88 15.89 -10.58
C PRO A 196 -10.93 16.86 -10.01
N ASP A 197 -11.31 16.65 -8.76
CA ASP A 197 -12.16 17.56 -7.98
C ASP A 197 -11.31 18.75 -7.49
N GLU A 198 -11.27 19.81 -8.29
CA GLU A 198 -10.44 21.00 -8.05
C GLU A 198 -10.77 21.67 -6.70
N GLU A 199 -12.05 21.80 -6.35
CA GLU A 199 -12.46 22.43 -5.09
C GLU A 199 -12.01 21.62 -3.86
N ALA A 200 -12.12 20.29 -3.93
CA ALA A 200 -11.67 19.43 -2.85
C ALA A 200 -10.14 19.44 -2.71
N ILE A 201 -9.41 19.48 -3.83
CA ILE A 201 -7.95 19.56 -3.84
C ILE A 201 -7.47 20.90 -3.26
N GLU A 202 -8.12 22.01 -3.57
CA GLU A 202 -7.80 23.32 -2.98
C GLU A 202 -8.03 23.35 -1.46
N LYS A 203 -9.12 22.75 -0.97
CA LYS A 203 -9.36 22.60 0.47
C LYS A 203 -8.25 21.80 1.14
N ILE A 204 -7.72 20.76 0.48
CA ILE A 204 -6.58 19.97 0.95
C ILE A 204 -5.30 20.81 1.01
N LYS A 205 -4.98 21.54 -0.06
CA LYS A 205 -3.82 22.44 -0.11
C LYS A 205 -3.88 23.49 1.00
N PHE A 206 -5.04 24.10 1.19
CA PHE A 206 -5.24 25.17 2.18
C PHE A 206 -5.01 24.69 3.62
N ALA A 207 -5.57 23.55 4.02
CA ALA A 207 -5.34 23.08 5.38
C ALA A 207 -4.02 22.30 5.57
N LYS A 208 -3.33 21.88 4.49
CA LYS A 208 -1.88 21.53 4.56
C LYS A 208 -1.05 22.75 4.96
N ASN A 209 -1.32 23.92 4.36
CA ASN A 209 -0.59 25.16 4.67
C ASN A 209 -0.86 25.69 6.09
N LYS A 210 -1.98 25.33 6.72
CA LYS A 210 -2.27 25.66 8.13
C LYS A 210 -1.67 24.67 9.14
N SER A 211 -1.28 23.47 8.72
CA SER A 211 -0.66 22.48 9.61
C SER A 211 0.84 22.74 9.68
N SER A 212 1.29 23.42 10.73
CA SER A 212 2.70 23.67 11.04
C SER A 212 3.53 22.40 11.30
N GLN A 213 2.91 21.22 11.27
CA GLN A 213 3.55 19.92 11.53
C GLN A 213 3.51 18.95 10.34
N GLY A 214 3.01 19.34 9.16
CA GLY A 214 3.01 18.46 7.98
C GLY A 214 2.12 17.20 8.07
N ARG A 215 1.43 16.96 9.19
CA ARG A 215 0.47 15.87 9.37
C ARG A 215 -0.94 16.36 9.04
N LEU A 216 -1.59 15.65 8.11
CA LEU A 216 -2.97 15.87 7.64
C LEU A 216 -4.02 15.21 8.56
N GLU A 217 -3.72 15.00 9.85
CA GLU A 217 -4.61 14.22 10.75
C GLU A 217 -6.02 14.81 10.92
N SER A 218 -6.15 16.14 10.88
CA SER A 218 -7.47 16.80 10.95
C SER A 218 -8.35 16.53 9.72
N PHE A 219 -7.77 16.16 8.58
CA PHE A 219 -8.49 15.84 7.34
C PHE A 219 -9.01 14.42 7.27
N PHE A 220 -8.32 13.48 7.93
CA PHE A 220 -8.69 12.07 7.94
C PHE A 220 -9.70 11.73 9.04
N LYS A 221 -10.16 12.73 9.81
CA LYS A 221 -11.28 12.54 10.74
C LYS A 221 -12.56 12.22 9.95
N PRO A 222 -13.28 11.14 10.29
CA PRO A 222 -14.55 10.81 9.65
C PRO A 222 -15.53 11.98 9.82
N VAL A 223 -16.06 12.50 8.72
CA VAL A 223 -17.17 13.46 8.78
C VAL A 223 -18.44 12.66 9.00
N VAL A 224 -19.05 12.81 10.18
CA VAL A 224 -20.40 12.26 10.42
C VAL A 224 -21.35 13.00 9.50
N SER A 225 -21.87 12.30 8.50
CA SER A 225 -22.93 12.79 7.62
C SER A 225 -24.17 13.07 8.47
N THR A 226 -24.45 14.34 8.73
CA THR A 226 -25.78 14.77 9.18
C THR A 226 -26.62 14.98 7.93
N SER A 227 -27.29 13.92 7.49
CA SER A 227 -28.32 14.01 6.48
C SER A 227 -29.50 14.82 7.04
N VAL A 228 -29.57 16.10 6.68
CA VAL A 228 -30.82 16.87 6.81
C VAL A 228 -31.60 16.69 5.51
N PRO A 229 -32.86 16.20 5.52
CA PRO A 229 -33.63 16.03 4.31
C PRO A 229 -34.06 17.40 3.75
N LEU A 230 -33.71 17.67 2.49
CA LEU A 230 -34.24 18.81 1.72
C LEU A 230 -35.73 18.58 1.46
N LYS A 231 -36.58 19.37 2.12
CA LYS A 231 -38.02 19.43 1.88
C LYS A 231 -38.25 19.98 0.47
N ARG A 232 -38.72 19.13 -0.44
CA ARG A 232 -39.15 19.51 -1.80
C ARG A 232 -40.34 20.48 -1.71
N LYS A 233 -40.28 21.52 -2.53
CA LYS A 233 -41.31 22.54 -2.70
C LYS A 233 -42.38 21.99 -3.66
N ASP A 234 -43.49 21.49 -3.12
CA ASP A 234 -44.65 21.14 -3.94
C ASP A 234 -45.42 22.40 -4.34
N THR A 235 -45.55 22.57 -5.65
CA THR A 235 -46.46 23.50 -6.31
C THR A 235 -47.90 22.98 -6.17
N SER A 236 -48.79 23.78 -5.57
CA SER A 236 -50.24 23.63 -5.77
C SER A 236 -50.91 25.00 -5.97
N GLU A 237 -51.47 25.11 -7.18
CA GLU A 237 -52.70 25.75 -7.63
C GLU A 237 -53.31 26.95 -6.88
N LYS A 238 -53.66 27.96 -7.68
CA LYS A 238 -54.52 29.11 -7.36
C LYS A 238 -55.91 28.69 -6.89
N PRO A 239 -56.59 29.55 -6.13
CA PRO A 239 -57.97 29.88 -6.46
C PRO A 239 -58.25 31.38 -6.57
N THR A 240 -59.22 31.69 -7.42
CA THR A 240 -59.76 33.01 -7.76
C THR A 240 -60.74 33.59 -6.73
N LYS A 241 -60.61 34.90 -6.49
CA LYS A 241 -61.62 35.95 -6.19
C LYS A 241 -62.72 35.73 -5.14
N ALA A 242 -62.76 36.64 -4.15
CA ALA A 242 -63.99 37.33 -3.71
C ALA A 242 -63.66 38.69 -3.07
N VAL A 243 -64.61 39.62 -3.18
CA VAL A 243 -64.55 41.08 -2.95
C VAL A 243 -65.14 41.45 -1.59
N ALA A 244 -64.60 42.45 -0.87
CA ALA A 244 -65.36 43.51 -0.16
C ALA A 244 -64.47 44.46 0.69
N ASN A 245 -64.25 45.68 0.17
CA ASN A 245 -64.55 46.99 0.76
C ASN A 245 -64.30 47.25 2.29
N LYS A 246 -63.46 48.25 2.66
CA LYS A 246 -63.87 49.58 3.19
C LYS A 246 -62.67 50.49 3.59
N LYS A 247 -62.81 51.78 3.22
CA LYS A 247 -62.03 53.02 3.47
C LYS A 247 -61.41 53.24 4.86
N THR A 248 -60.27 53.96 4.91
CA THR A 248 -60.02 55.34 5.47
C THR A 248 -58.51 55.68 5.41
N LYS A 249 -58.03 56.65 4.61
CA LYS A 249 -57.74 58.09 4.86
C LYS A 249 -56.70 58.45 5.96
N GLY A 250 -55.66 59.18 5.56
CA GLY A 250 -54.74 60.01 6.39
C GLY A 250 -53.28 59.89 5.90
N ALA A 251 -52.71 60.72 5.01
CA ALA A 251 -52.33 62.14 5.09
C ALA A 251 -50.97 62.41 5.79
N GLY A 252 -50.06 63.08 5.07
CA GLY A 252 -48.84 63.73 5.58
C GLY A 252 -47.60 62.82 5.66
N GLY A 253 -46.38 63.19 5.25
CA GLY A 253 -45.85 64.48 4.82
C GLY A 253 -44.45 64.28 4.21
N LYS A 254 -43.99 65.34 3.56
CA LYS A 254 -42.88 65.43 2.61
C LYS A 254 -41.69 66.15 3.26
N LYS A 255 -40.51 66.01 2.63
CA LYS A 255 -39.28 66.83 2.74
C LYS A 255 -38.30 66.34 3.83
N LYS A 256 -36.99 66.39 3.61
CA LYS A 256 -36.18 66.95 2.52
C LYS A 256 -34.84 66.23 2.54
#